data_AF-A0A2S6TIA3-F1
#
_entry.id   AF-A0A2S6TIA3-F1
#
_cell.length_a   1.000
_cell.length_b   1.000
_cell.length_c   1.000
_cell.angle_alpha   90.00
_cell.angle_beta   90.00
_cell.angle_gamma   90.00
#
_symmetry.space_group_name_H-M   'P 1'
#
loop_
_entity.id
_entity.type
_entity.pdbx_description
1 polymer ?
#
loop_
_entity_poly.entity_id
_entity_poly.type
_entity_poly.pdbx_seq_one_letter_code
_entity_poly.pdbx_strand_id
1 'polypeptide(L)'
;DPEVIILMPCGFDLKRTATEASVLSSRPGWEDLAAVRAGYVYATDANAYFNRPGPRLADSLEIMAEILHPEVFQFGHENRGWQRVPEVAP
;
A
#
# COMPACT_ATOMS: atom_id res chain seq x y z
N ASP A 1 12.76 -1.22 12.15
CA ASP A 1 12.75 -1.79 10.80
C ASP A 1 11.34 -2.32 10.55
N PRO A 2 10.55 -1.76 9.61
CA PRO A 2 9.18 -2.19 9.37
C PRO A 2 9.13 -3.48 8.55
N GLU A 3 8.21 -4.37 8.90
CA GLU A 3 7.94 -5.61 8.14
C GLU A 3 7.04 -5.35 6.92
N VAL A 4 6.17 -4.34 7.00
CA VAL A 4 5.24 -3.92 5.95
C VAL A 4 5.23 -2.40 5.85
N ILE A 5 5.17 -1.86 4.63
CA ILE A 5 4.97 -0.43 4.37
C ILE A 5 3.70 -0.26 3.53
N ILE A 6 2.79 0.61 4.00
CA ILE A 6 1.54 0.93 3.30
C ILE A 6 1.53 2.41 2.96
N LEU A 7 1.50 2.72 1.66
CA LEU A 7 1.49 4.08 1.15
C LEU A 7 0.04 4.58 1.08
N MET A 8 -0.28 5.61 1.88
CA MET A 8 -1.62 6.21 1.97
C MET A 8 -1.60 7.75 1.74
N PRO A 9 -1.06 8.26 0.62
CA PRO A 9 -1.02 9.69 0.37
C PRO A 9 -2.43 10.29 0.17
N CYS A 10 -2.72 11.39 0.86
CA CYS A 10 -4.03 12.05 0.77
C CYS A 10 -4.30 12.56 -0.67
N GLY A 11 -5.51 12.30 -1.15
CA GLY A 11 -5.97 12.75 -2.48
C GLY A 11 -5.43 11.93 -3.66
N PHE A 12 -4.71 10.84 -3.42
CA PHE A 12 -4.20 9.97 -4.49
C PHE A 12 -5.10 8.75 -4.65
N ASP A 13 -5.36 8.41 -5.92
CA ASP A 13 -5.92 7.11 -6.29
C ASP A 13 -4.83 6.03 -6.32
N LEU A 14 -5.23 4.78 -6.50
CA LEU A 14 -4.31 3.64 -6.49
C LEU A 14 -3.19 3.76 -7.55
N LYS A 15 -3.53 4.23 -8.75
CA LYS A 15 -2.59 4.34 -9.88
C LYS A 15 -1.53 5.41 -9.60
N ARG A 16 -1.96 6.56 -9.10
CA ARG A 16 -1.08 7.67 -8.74
C ARG A 16 -0.15 7.28 -7.60
N THR A 17 -0.68 6.65 -6.54
CA THR A 17 0.14 6.16 -5.43
C THR A 17 1.23 5.19 -5.93
N ALA A 18 0.88 4.23 -6.79
CA ALA A 18 1.85 3.29 -7.34
C ALA A 18 2.92 3.96 -8.22
N THR A 19 2.52 4.95 -9.03
CA THR A 19 3.45 5.68 -9.92
C THR A 19 4.45 6.53 -9.12
N GLU A 20 3.95 7.28 -8.14
CA GLU A 20 4.76 8.19 -7.33
C GLU A 20 5.56 7.48 -6.22
N ALA A 21 5.25 6.21 -5.91
CA ALA A 21 6.00 5.41 -4.94
C ALA A 21 7.50 5.31 -5.29
N SER A 22 7.85 5.38 -6.57
CA SER A 22 9.24 5.35 -7.06
C SER A 22 10.13 6.45 -6.49
N VAL A 23 9.58 7.61 -6.12
CA VAL A 23 10.36 8.68 -5.47
C VAL A 23 10.99 8.21 -4.15
N LEU A 24 10.37 7.25 -3.47
CA LEU A 24 10.87 6.75 -2.18
C LEU A 24 12.18 5.97 -2.29
N SER A 25 12.48 5.37 -3.46
CA SER A 25 13.73 4.62 -3.65
C SER A 25 14.97 5.51 -3.56
N SER A 26 14.84 6.79 -3.85
CA SER A 26 15.93 7.77 -3.73
C SER A 26 16.29 8.14 -2.28
N ARG A 27 15.51 7.69 -1.29
CA ARG A 27 15.73 8.06 0.12
C ARG A 27 16.87 7.21 0.71
N PRO A 28 17.85 7.81 1.39
CA PRO A 28 18.90 7.06 2.06
C PRO A 28 18.34 6.00 3.02
N GLY A 29 18.83 4.76 2.89
CA GLY A 29 18.40 3.62 3.71
C GLY A 29 17.05 3.00 3.31
N TRP A 30 16.42 3.44 2.21
CA TRP A 30 15.17 2.82 1.74
C TRP A 30 15.35 1.34 1.40
N GLU A 31 16.39 1.00 0.63
CA GLU A 31 16.70 -0.37 0.24
C GLU A 31 17.09 -1.26 1.44
N ASP A 32 17.48 -0.65 2.56
CA ASP A 32 17.85 -1.34 3.80
C ASP A 32 16.64 -1.66 4.71
N LEU A 33 15.42 -1.27 4.34
CA LEU A 33 14.23 -1.60 5.12
C LEU A 33 13.79 -3.06 4.85
N ALA A 34 13.44 -3.81 5.90
CA ALA A 34 12.97 -5.18 5.79
C ALA A 34 11.77 -5.32 4.84
N ALA A 35 10.78 -4.43 4.96
CA ALA A 35 9.63 -4.39 4.05
C ALA A 35 10.02 -4.22 2.58
N VAL A 36 11.05 -3.41 2.29
CA VAL A 36 11.50 -3.15 0.91
C VAL A 36 12.19 -4.39 0.37
N ARG A 37 13.15 -4.96 1.10
CA ARG A 37 13.84 -6.22 0.70
C ARG A 37 12.89 -7.41 0.55
N ALA A 38 11.82 -7.46 1.33
CA ALA A 38 10.84 -8.54 1.29
C ALA A 38 9.71 -8.30 0.27
N GLY A 39 9.70 -7.16 -0.43
CA GLY A 39 8.65 -6.81 -1.39
C GLY A 39 7.28 -6.53 -0.74
N TYR A 40 7.26 -6.12 0.52
CA TYR A 40 6.08 -5.78 1.31
C TYR A 40 5.84 -4.27 1.38
N VAL A 41 5.90 -3.63 0.21
CA VAL A 41 5.51 -2.23 0.03
C VAL A 41 4.23 -2.18 -0.80
N TYR A 42 3.20 -1.56 -0.26
CA TYR A 42 1.86 -1.57 -0.83
C TYR A 42 1.37 -0.16 -1.12
N ALA A 43 0.83 0.06 -2.32
CA ALA A 43 0.11 1.26 -2.69
C ALA A 43 -1.40 1.07 -2.39
N THR A 44 -2.06 2.13 -1.94
CA THR A 44 -3.51 2.14 -1.71
C THR A 44 -4.20 3.30 -2.43
N ASP A 45 -5.50 3.16 -2.70
CA ASP A 45 -6.38 4.29 -3.03
C ASP A 45 -6.82 4.99 -1.73
N ALA A 46 -5.94 5.84 -1.21
CA ALA A 46 -6.20 6.57 0.02
C ALA A 46 -7.30 7.63 -0.14
N ASN A 47 -7.51 8.18 -1.33
CA ASN A 47 -8.61 9.10 -1.58
C ASN A 47 -9.99 8.43 -1.43
N ALA A 48 -10.14 7.20 -1.92
CA ALA A 48 -11.39 6.46 -1.84
C ALA A 48 -11.62 5.86 -0.45
N TYR A 49 -10.60 5.20 0.13
CA TYR A 49 -10.78 4.32 1.28
C TYR A 49 -10.28 4.89 2.62
N PHE A 50 -9.25 5.74 2.66
CA PHE A 50 -8.62 6.12 3.93
C PHE A 50 -8.91 7.57 4.38
N ASN A 51 -9.31 8.45 3.46
CA ASN A 51 -9.59 9.86 3.76
C ASN A 51 -11.10 10.21 3.78
N ARG A 52 -11.97 9.19 3.68
CA ARG A 52 -13.44 9.35 3.67
C ARG A 52 -14.09 8.35 4.64
N PRO A 53 -14.00 8.60 5.96
CA PRO A 53 -14.33 7.62 7.01
C PRO A 53 -15.83 7.30 7.18
N GLY A 54 -16.66 7.59 6.17
CA GLY A 54 -18.09 7.30 6.18
C GLY A 54 -18.38 5.83 5.82
N PRO A 55 -19.17 5.55 4.77
CA PRO A 55 -19.66 4.20 4.48
C PRO A 55 -18.56 3.17 4.16
N ARG A 56 -17.31 3.61 3.91
CA ARG A 56 -16.20 2.76 3.50
C ARG A 56 -15.28 2.31 4.63
N LEU A 57 -15.58 2.64 5.89
CA LEU A 57 -14.71 2.27 7.02
C LEU A 57 -14.49 0.75 7.11
N ALA A 58 -15.52 -0.04 6.81
CA ALA A 58 -15.41 -1.49 6.73
C ALA A 58 -14.47 -1.91 5.58
N ASP A 59 -14.65 -1.33 4.38
CA ASP A 59 -13.76 -1.58 3.24
C ASP A 59 -12.29 -1.25 3.58
N SER A 60 -12.03 -0.14 4.28
CA SER A 60 -10.67 0.25 4.70
C SER A 60 -10.04 -0.81 5.61
N LEU A 61 -10.84 -1.35 6.55
CA LEU A 61 -10.39 -2.41 7.44
C LEU A 61 -10.13 -3.71 6.69
N GLU A 62 -11.01 -4.07 5.76
CA GLU A 62 -10.83 -5.25 4.89
C GLU A 62 -9.56 -5.14 4.05
N ILE A 63 -9.29 -3.96 3.44
CA ILE A 63 -8.04 -3.69 2.70
C ILE A 63 -6.82 -3.89 3.60
N MET A 64 -6.83 -3.35 4.82
CA MET A 64 -5.72 -3.52 5.76
C MET A 64 -5.54 -4.98 6.17
N ALA A 65 -6.64 -5.71 6.35
CA ALA A 65 -6.63 -7.13 6.70
C ALA A 65 -6.03 -7.99 5.57
N GLU A 66 -6.39 -7.73 4.31
CA GLU A 66 -5.80 -8.41 3.15
C GLU A 66 -4.30 -8.14 3.02
N ILE A 67 -3.85 -6.90 3.26
CA ILE A 67 -2.43 -6.54 3.16
C ILE A 67 -1.60 -7.21 4.26
N LEU A 68 -2.11 -7.21 5.49
CA LEU A 68 -1.35 -7.66 6.66
C LEU A 68 -1.42 -9.19 6.88
N HIS A 69 -2.52 -9.82 6.45
CA HIS A 69 -2.77 -11.24 6.65
C HIS A 69 -3.41 -11.88 5.40
N PRO A 70 -2.73 -11.85 4.23
CA PRO A 70 -3.26 -12.37 2.96
C PRO A 70 -3.55 -13.89 2.99
N GLU A 71 -2.96 -14.62 3.92
CA GLU A 71 -3.22 -16.04 4.18
C GLU A 71 -4.55 -16.30 4.89
N VAL A 72 -5.13 -15.27 5.52
CA VAL A 72 -6.40 -15.36 6.28
C VAL A 72 -7.54 -14.63 5.56
N PHE A 73 -7.27 -13.49 4.93
CA PHE A 73 -8.30 -12.61 4.37
C PHE A 73 -8.18 -12.42 2.86
N GLN A 74 -9.30 -12.59 2.16
CA GLN A 74 -9.46 -12.41 0.71
C GLN A 74 -10.85 -11.83 0.40
N PHE A 75 -11.05 -10.56 0.71
CA PHE A 75 -12.29 -9.79 0.44
C PHE A 75 -12.42 -9.31 -1.02
N GLY A 76 -11.34 -9.35 -1.81
CA GLY A 76 -11.30 -8.98 -3.22
C GLY A 76 -10.95 -7.52 -3.49
N HIS A 77 -10.23 -6.83 -2.60
CA HIS A 77 -9.81 -5.43 -2.82
C HIS A 77 -8.46 -5.30 -3.54
N GLU A 78 -7.71 -6.37 -3.75
CA GLU A 78 -6.48 -6.34 -4.55
C GLU A 78 -6.76 -5.83 -5.98
N ASN A 79 -5.88 -4.96 -6.49
CA ASN A 79 -6.00 -4.23 -7.76
C ASN A 79 -7.15 -3.20 -7.83
N ARG A 80 -7.90 -2.99 -6.74
CA ARG A 80 -8.99 -2.00 -6.65
C ARG A 80 -8.79 -0.99 -5.53
N GLY A 81 -8.47 -1.46 -4.33
CA GLY A 81 -8.17 -0.66 -3.14
C GLY A 81 -6.69 -0.65 -2.79
N TRP A 82 -5.95 -1.68 -3.17
CA TRP A 82 -4.51 -1.78 -2.95
C TRP A 82 -3.81 -2.62 -4.01
N GLN A 83 -2.49 -2.47 -4.13
CA GLN A 83 -1.62 -3.34 -4.92
C GLN A 83 -0.19 -3.30 -4.35
N ARG A 84 0.62 -4.31 -4.65
CA ARG A 84 2.07 -4.24 -4.38
C ARG A 84 2.73 -3.21 -5.28
N VAL A 85 3.64 -2.41 -4.72
CA VAL A 85 4.51 -1.56 -5.51
C VAL A 85 5.53 -2.47 -6.19
N PRO A 86 5.68 -2.42 -7.53
CA PRO A 86 6.71 -3.19 -8.22
C PRO A 86 8.08 -2.79 -7.68
N GLU A 87 9.00 -3.76 -7.59
CA GLU A 87 10.40 -3.46 -7.33
C GLU A 87 10.87 -2.42 -8.36
N VAL A 88 11.24 -1.23 -7.86
CA VAL A 88 11.92 -0.25 -8.70
C VAL A 88 13.32 -0.81 -8.84
N ALA A 89 13.56 -1.57 -9.92
CA ALA A 89 14.91 -1.99 -10.27
C ALA A 89 15.80 -0.73 -10.30
N PRO A 90 17.00 -0.78 -9.72
CA PRO A 90 17.93 0.35 -9.74
C PRO A 90 18.27 0.80 -11.17
#